data_AF-A0AAU7AVS8-F1
#
_entry.id   AF-A0AAU7AVS8-F1
#
_cell.length_a   1.000
_cell.length_b   1.000
_cell.length_c   1.000
_cell.angle_alpha   90.00
_cell.angle_beta   90.00
_cell.angle_gamma   90.00
#
_symmetry.space_group_name_H-M   'P 1'
#
loop_
_entity.id
_entity.type
_entity.pdbx_description
1 polymer ?
#
loop_
_entity_poly.entity_id
_entity_poly.type
_entity_poly.pdbx_seq_one_letter_code
_entity_poly.pdbx_strand_id
1 'polypeptide(L)'
;MGDSLVLIAERSNPKRSFLLVSTVLGKHVPVAGARCRLAGLTLGLVVAGDPRAAAAQEALLGTDAAAIERCCAELTATPAAPTEPIVVIGFAETATALGEQVAAGADAVWWQTTTRRAEGAAGLPFAEVHSHAPEQWVLAPAGGWPDGVMVLVDDELSTGATAARLVEAIHGVSPRERYVVAALVDSRPDGADGPLDATAAALGARIDVIALERRGPTPDRPAGWSGGTLPQTPAQPPTRHAVVREVEVTCPGPRQHAGQDRSQRLAFAQAAAATPVRDLGAGALVLGTGEHLAAAQHHAAALGALTSSTTRSPVLVAGSDGYPITAGLAFANPDGPGVPGYAYNVRAGSRPAVVVHFPDREHRERGEDLLAALARDGARELIAVTMA
;
A
#
# COMPACT_ATOMS: atom_id res chain seq x y z
N MET A 1 20.93 -11.87 -11.72
CA MET A 1 20.76 -11.68 -10.27
C MET A 1 19.51 -10.83 -10.15
N GLY A 2 18.38 -11.41 -9.73
CA GLY A 2 17.09 -10.72 -9.77
C GLY A 2 17.09 -9.50 -8.85
N ASP A 3 16.44 -8.42 -9.27
CA ASP A 3 16.28 -7.24 -8.43
C ASP A 3 15.43 -7.60 -7.21
N SER A 4 15.92 -7.25 -6.02
CA SER A 4 15.20 -7.43 -4.75
C SER A 4 13.87 -6.68 -4.74
N LEU A 5 12.83 -7.25 -4.11
CA LEU A 5 11.55 -6.55 -3.90
C LEU A 5 11.68 -5.37 -2.91
N VAL A 6 12.80 -5.30 -2.18
CA VAL A 6 13.06 -4.29 -1.15
C VAL A 6 14.50 -3.78 -1.17
N LEU A 7 14.65 -2.50 -0.87
CA LEU A 7 15.90 -1.86 -0.46
C LEU A 7 15.81 -1.50 1.01
N ILE A 8 16.87 -0.95 1.60
CA ILE A 8 16.88 -0.49 3.01
C ILE A 8 17.03 1.03 3.01
N ALA A 9 16.36 1.72 3.95
CA ALA A 9 16.53 3.15 4.19
C ALA A 9 16.54 3.47 5.68
N GLU A 10 17.13 4.60 6.07
CA GLU A 10 17.13 5.10 7.44
C GLU A 10 15.81 5.77 7.79
N ARG A 11 15.38 5.62 9.04
CA ARG A 11 14.20 6.30 9.58
C ARG A 11 14.54 6.97 10.90
N SER A 12 13.99 8.16 11.11
CA SER A 12 14.02 8.82 12.41
C SER A 12 13.04 8.15 13.36
N ASN A 13 13.44 7.05 14.00
CA ASN A 13 12.64 6.35 15.01
C ASN A 13 13.54 5.70 16.08
N PRO A 14 13.28 5.92 17.38
CA PRO A 14 14.13 5.44 18.47
C PRO A 14 14.13 3.92 18.66
N LYS A 15 13.10 3.21 18.18
CA LYS A 15 12.97 1.74 18.31
C LYS A 15 13.55 0.99 17.11
N ARG A 16 13.37 1.49 15.89
CA ARG A 16 13.89 0.91 14.64
C ARG A 16 14.36 2.02 13.71
N SER A 17 15.68 2.18 13.61
CA SER A 17 16.35 3.26 12.86
C SER A 17 16.40 3.05 11.34
N PHE A 18 15.74 2.00 10.83
CA PHE A 18 15.67 1.65 9.42
C PHE A 18 14.27 1.17 9.05
N LEU A 19 14.01 1.06 7.74
CA LEU A 19 12.86 0.39 7.15
C LEU A 19 13.23 -0.31 5.85
N LEU A 20 12.38 -1.24 5.42
CA LEU A 20 12.41 -1.76 4.06
C LEU A 20 11.68 -0.79 3.12
N VAL A 21 12.30 -0.50 1.98
CA VAL A 21 11.74 0.31 0.91
C VAL A 21 11.35 -0.62 -0.22
N SER A 22 10.06 -0.86 -0.38
CA SER A 22 9.54 -1.65 -1.50
C SER A 22 9.89 -1.02 -2.84
N THR A 23 10.39 -1.83 -3.78
CA THR A 23 10.68 -1.48 -5.17
C THR A 23 9.48 -1.72 -6.10
N VAL A 24 8.35 -2.17 -5.55
CA VAL A 24 7.15 -2.54 -6.32
C VAL A 24 5.87 -1.87 -5.85
N LEU A 25 5.79 -1.33 -4.63
CA LEU A 25 4.54 -0.76 -4.09
C LEU A 25 4.28 0.71 -4.40
N GLY A 26 5.27 1.46 -4.87
CA GLY A 26 5.07 2.88 -5.12
C GLY A 26 4.79 3.67 -3.85
N LYS A 27 5.46 3.36 -2.73
CA LYS A 27 5.31 4.15 -1.49
C LYS A 27 6.35 5.26 -1.40
N HIS A 28 7.63 4.87 -1.33
CA HIS A 28 8.74 5.82 -1.18
C HIS A 28 9.53 6.04 -2.49
N VAL A 29 9.44 5.09 -3.41
CA VAL A 29 10.05 5.15 -4.75
C VAL A 29 8.91 5.02 -5.75
N PRO A 30 8.73 6.00 -6.65
CA PRO A 30 7.74 5.91 -7.71
C PRO A 30 8.02 4.71 -8.62
N VAL A 31 6.99 3.94 -8.96
CA VAL A 31 7.08 2.75 -9.81
C VAL A 31 5.99 2.78 -10.88
N ALA A 32 6.14 2.00 -11.95
CA ALA A 32 5.07 1.88 -12.96
C ALA A 32 3.80 1.29 -12.34
N GLY A 33 2.63 1.87 -12.66
CA GLY A 33 1.35 1.41 -12.11
C GLY A 33 1.07 -0.08 -12.39
N ALA A 34 1.45 -0.58 -13.57
CA ALA A 34 1.34 -2.00 -13.90
C ALA A 34 2.22 -2.89 -13.01
N ARG A 35 3.42 -2.43 -12.63
CA ARG A 35 4.33 -3.17 -11.72
C ARG A 35 3.75 -3.25 -10.30
N CYS A 36 3.16 -2.16 -9.80
CA CYS A 36 2.40 -2.19 -8.54
C CYS A 36 1.32 -3.26 -8.56
N ARG A 37 0.44 -3.18 -9.56
CA ARG A 37 -0.69 -4.10 -9.67
C ARG A 37 -0.23 -5.55 -9.83
N LEU A 38 0.80 -5.79 -10.63
CA LEU A 38 1.34 -7.14 -10.82
C LEU A 38 1.87 -7.74 -9.51
N ALA A 39 2.47 -6.95 -8.62
CA ALA A 39 2.94 -7.45 -7.33
C ALA A 39 1.81 -8.03 -6.48
N GLY A 40 0.70 -7.29 -6.33
CA GLY A 40 -0.45 -7.77 -5.57
C GLY A 40 -1.21 -8.91 -6.26
N LEU A 41 -1.37 -8.84 -7.59
CA LEU A 41 -1.98 -9.93 -8.36
C LEU A 41 -1.18 -11.24 -8.22
N THR A 42 0.15 -11.16 -8.31
CA THR A 42 1.05 -12.32 -8.14
C THR A 42 0.89 -12.94 -6.75
N LEU A 43 0.89 -12.11 -5.70
CA LEU A 43 0.67 -12.59 -4.33
C LEU A 43 -0.73 -13.23 -4.17
N GLY A 44 -1.75 -12.66 -4.81
CA GLY A 44 -3.10 -13.24 -4.87
C GLY A 44 -3.14 -14.61 -5.54
N LEU A 45 -2.40 -14.80 -6.64
CA LEU A 45 -2.27 -16.11 -7.28
C LEU A 45 -1.62 -17.15 -6.36
N VAL A 46 -0.56 -16.77 -5.63
CA VAL A 46 0.10 -17.68 -4.67
C VAL A 46 -0.87 -18.07 -3.55
N VAL A 47 -1.61 -17.10 -3.01
CA VAL A 47 -2.65 -17.34 -2.00
C VAL A 47 -3.72 -18.31 -2.50
N ALA A 48 -4.14 -18.18 -3.76
CA ALA A 48 -5.13 -19.06 -4.38
C ALA A 48 -4.57 -20.42 -4.85
N GLY A 49 -3.25 -20.65 -4.76
CA GLY A 49 -2.60 -21.87 -5.26
C GLY A 49 -2.59 -21.97 -6.79
N ASP A 50 -2.66 -20.85 -7.49
CA ASP A 50 -2.74 -20.82 -8.96
C ASP A 50 -1.35 -21.06 -9.59
N PRO A 51 -1.22 -22.00 -10.55
CA PRO A 51 0.08 -22.35 -11.16
C PRO A 51 0.73 -21.21 -11.96
N ARG A 52 -0.04 -20.17 -12.34
CA ARG A 52 0.49 -19.00 -13.05
C ARG A 52 1.38 -18.11 -12.16
N ALA A 53 1.35 -18.30 -10.84
CA ALA A 53 2.09 -17.48 -9.88
C ALA A 53 3.60 -17.40 -10.18
N ALA A 54 4.22 -18.53 -10.58
CA ALA A 54 5.65 -18.56 -10.87
C ALA A 54 6.03 -17.69 -12.07
N ALA A 55 5.26 -17.76 -13.16
CA ALA A 55 5.48 -16.94 -14.35
C ALA A 55 5.19 -15.45 -14.08
N ALA A 56 4.16 -15.16 -13.28
CA ALA A 56 3.85 -13.80 -12.86
C ALA A 56 4.97 -13.18 -12.01
N GLN A 57 5.55 -13.98 -11.09
CA GLN A 57 6.68 -13.57 -10.28
C GLN A 57 7.95 -13.34 -11.12
N GLU A 58 8.22 -14.19 -12.12
CA GLU A 58 9.32 -13.98 -13.06
C GLU A 58 9.16 -12.66 -13.83
N ALA A 59 7.96 -12.39 -14.34
CA ALA A 59 7.66 -11.12 -15.02
C ALA A 59 7.83 -9.91 -14.08
N LEU A 60 7.36 -10.01 -12.83
CA LEU A 60 7.48 -8.96 -11.82
C LEU A 60 8.93 -8.60 -11.50
N LEU A 61 9.79 -9.62 -11.37
CA LEU A 61 11.21 -9.45 -11.06
C LEU A 61 12.04 -9.03 -12.29
N GLY A 62 11.47 -9.13 -13.49
CA GLY A 62 12.06 -8.67 -14.73
C GLY A 62 12.09 -7.14 -14.87
N THR A 63 12.79 -6.68 -15.92
CA THR A 63 12.92 -5.26 -16.28
C THR A 63 12.16 -4.89 -17.56
N ASP A 64 11.55 -5.86 -18.25
CA ASP A 64 10.74 -5.60 -19.45
C ASP A 64 9.37 -5.03 -19.06
N ALA A 65 9.23 -3.71 -19.22
CA ALA A 65 8.00 -3.00 -18.93
C ALA A 65 6.79 -3.54 -19.72
N ALA A 66 6.99 -3.91 -20.99
CA ALA A 66 5.91 -4.41 -21.82
C ALA A 66 5.46 -5.82 -21.39
N ALA A 67 6.39 -6.66 -20.91
CA ALA A 67 6.05 -7.96 -20.32
C ALA A 67 5.25 -7.79 -19.02
N ILE A 68 5.67 -6.87 -18.16
CA ILE A 68 4.95 -6.54 -16.92
C ILE A 68 3.53 -6.06 -17.23
N GLU A 69 3.36 -5.14 -18.19
CA GLU A 69 2.06 -4.61 -18.60
C GLU A 69 1.14 -5.70 -19.17
N ARG A 70 1.65 -6.56 -20.06
CA ARG A 70 0.88 -7.69 -20.63
C ARG A 70 0.43 -8.66 -19.54
N CYS A 71 1.35 -9.08 -18.68
CA CYS A 71 1.03 -10.00 -17.58
C CYS A 71 0.02 -9.39 -16.61
N CYS A 72 0.20 -8.12 -16.23
CA CYS A 72 -0.73 -7.39 -15.39
C CYS A 72 -2.15 -7.33 -16.02
N ALA A 73 -2.25 -7.03 -17.31
CA ALA A 73 -3.52 -6.98 -18.02
C ALA A 73 -4.21 -8.35 -18.09
N GLU A 74 -3.46 -9.42 -18.42
CA GLU A 74 -3.96 -10.80 -18.47
C GLU A 74 -4.53 -11.25 -17.12
N LEU A 75 -3.78 -11.06 -16.04
CA LEU A 75 -4.20 -11.47 -14.69
C LEU A 75 -5.35 -10.62 -14.15
N THR A 76 -5.48 -9.37 -14.61
CA THR A 76 -6.64 -8.54 -14.29
C THR A 76 -7.90 -9.07 -14.96
N ALA A 77 -7.80 -9.53 -16.20
CA ALA A 77 -8.92 -10.06 -16.96
C ALA A 77 -9.30 -11.49 -16.53
N THR A 78 -8.34 -12.25 -16.02
CA THR A 78 -8.50 -13.67 -15.66
C THR A 78 -7.94 -13.93 -14.25
N PRO A 79 -8.68 -13.55 -13.19
CA PRO A 79 -8.25 -13.82 -11.82
C PRO A 79 -8.18 -15.33 -11.55
N ALA A 80 -7.64 -15.74 -10.39
CA ALA A 80 -7.62 -17.13 -9.99
C ALA A 80 -9.04 -17.70 -9.80
N ALA A 81 -9.16 -19.02 -9.78
CA ALA A 81 -10.38 -19.71 -9.38
C ALA A 81 -10.07 -20.50 -8.08
N PRO A 82 -10.17 -19.86 -6.90
CA PRO A 82 -9.81 -20.52 -5.65
C PRO A 82 -10.78 -21.67 -5.35
N THR A 83 -10.27 -22.72 -4.67
CA THR A 83 -11.07 -23.90 -4.32
C THR A 83 -12.04 -23.67 -3.16
N GLU A 84 -11.84 -22.59 -2.40
CA GLU A 84 -12.66 -22.17 -1.27
C GLU A 84 -12.79 -20.63 -1.27
N PRO A 85 -13.84 -20.05 -0.66
CA PRO A 85 -13.98 -18.61 -0.58
C PRO A 85 -12.80 -17.95 0.16
N ILE A 86 -12.33 -16.81 -0.36
CA ILE A 86 -11.24 -16.04 0.21
C ILE A 86 -11.76 -14.68 0.68
N VAL A 87 -11.41 -14.32 1.92
CA VAL A 87 -11.67 -13.02 2.54
C VAL A 87 -10.35 -12.33 2.78
N VAL A 88 -10.14 -11.12 2.25
CA VAL A 88 -8.86 -10.43 2.34
C VAL A 88 -8.96 -9.18 3.22
N ILE A 89 -7.99 -9.00 4.11
CA ILE A 89 -7.82 -7.79 4.93
C ILE A 89 -6.40 -7.26 4.74
N GLY A 90 -6.25 -6.03 4.23
CA GLY A 90 -4.96 -5.37 4.07
C GLY A 90 -4.64 -4.45 5.25
N PHE A 91 -3.42 -4.50 5.76
CA PHE A 91 -2.98 -3.62 6.84
C PHE A 91 -2.78 -2.17 6.36
N ALA A 92 -3.34 -1.23 7.11
CA ALA A 92 -2.97 0.16 7.01
C ALA A 92 -1.54 0.38 7.51
N GLU A 93 -0.75 1.25 6.91
CA GLU A 93 -1.11 2.12 5.78
C GLU A 93 -0.67 1.54 4.43
N THR A 94 0.47 0.84 4.39
CA THR A 94 1.14 0.49 3.14
C THR A 94 0.41 -0.59 2.33
N ALA A 95 -0.24 -1.53 3.01
CA ALA A 95 -0.83 -2.71 2.37
C ALA A 95 -2.30 -2.52 1.97
N THR A 96 -2.84 -1.29 2.05
CA THR A 96 -4.23 -1.03 1.64
C THR A 96 -4.44 -1.32 0.15
N ALA A 97 -3.62 -0.78 -0.75
CA ALA A 97 -3.73 -1.11 -2.17
C ALA A 97 -3.21 -2.50 -2.52
N LEU A 98 -2.17 -2.97 -1.82
CA LEU A 98 -1.64 -4.31 -2.02
C LEU A 98 -2.71 -5.36 -1.74
N GLY A 99 -3.44 -5.23 -0.63
CA GLY A 99 -4.50 -6.17 -0.29
C GLY A 99 -5.67 -6.15 -1.28
N GLU A 100 -6.04 -4.99 -1.85
CA GLU A 100 -7.07 -4.92 -2.90
C GLU A 100 -6.65 -5.70 -4.14
N GLN A 101 -5.37 -5.61 -4.50
CA GLN A 101 -4.79 -6.35 -5.63
C GLN A 101 -4.64 -7.84 -5.35
N VAL A 102 -4.31 -8.22 -4.10
CA VAL A 102 -4.34 -9.63 -3.66
C VAL A 102 -5.76 -10.17 -3.77
N ALA A 103 -6.76 -9.42 -3.33
CA ALA A 103 -8.18 -9.77 -3.47
C ALA A 103 -8.59 -9.90 -4.94
N ALA A 104 -8.05 -9.07 -5.83
CA ALA A 104 -8.25 -9.19 -7.26
C ALA A 104 -7.61 -10.45 -7.85
N GLY A 105 -6.34 -10.72 -7.54
CA GLY A 105 -5.62 -11.88 -8.05
C GLY A 105 -6.20 -13.21 -7.56
N ALA A 106 -6.61 -13.26 -6.29
CA ALA A 106 -7.18 -14.44 -5.64
C ALA A 106 -8.69 -14.63 -5.91
N ASP A 107 -9.32 -13.72 -6.66
CA ASP A 107 -10.78 -13.66 -6.84
C ASP A 107 -11.58 -13.70 -5.53
N ALA A 108 -11.12 -12.93 -4.53
CA ALA A 108 -11.72 -12.91 -3.20
C ALA A 108 -13.18 -12.47 -3.23
N VAL A 109 -14.00 -13.11 -2.39
CA VAL A 109 -15.42 -12.80 -2.23
C VAL A 109 -15.64 -11.51 -1.43
N TRP A 110 -14.65 -11.16 -0.58
CA TRP A 110 -14.67 -9.97 0.25
C TRP A 110 -13.27 -9.38 0.42
N TRP A 111 -13.21 -8.06 0.49
CA TRP A 111 -11.99 -7.29 0.65
C TRP A 111 -12.24 -6.09 1.57
N GLN A 112 -11.33 -5.83 2.51
CA GLN A 112 -11.30 -4.57 3.25
C GLN A 112 -9.90 -4.22 3.74
N THR A 113 -9.73 -3.01 4.28
CA THR A 113 -8.50 -2.61 4.94
C THR A 113 -8.72 -2.41 6.43
N THR A 114 -7.66 -2.58 7.23
CA THR A 114 -7.61 -1.91 8.53
C THR A 114 -7.44 -0.40 8.30
N THR A 115 -7.66 0.40 9.34
CA THR A 115 -7.41 1.84 9.31
C THR A 115 -6.80 2.30 10.62
N ARG A 116 -5.99 3.36 10.55
CA ARG A 116 -5.46 4.04 11.74
C ARG A 116 -6.37 5.17 12.24
N ARG A 117 -7.49 5.41 11.55
CA ARG A 117 -8.54 6.34 11.99
C ARG A 117 -9.39 5.65 13.06
N ALA A 118 -9.75 6.40 14.10
CA ALA A 118 -10.61 5.86 15.14
C ALA A 118 -12.03 5.70 14.60
N GLU A 119 -12.51 4.46 14.57
CA GLU A 119 -13.84 4.09 14.04
C GLU A 119 -14.91 3.97 15.16
N GLY A 120 -14.59 4.44 16.37
CA GLY A 120 -15.50 4.41 17.51
C GLY A 120 -15.97 2.98 17.86
N ALA A 121 -17.24 2.84 18.25
CA ALA A 121 -17.81 1.58 18.73
C ALA A 121 -18.01 0.50 17.64
N ALA A 122 -17.89 0.86 16.35
CA ALA A 122 -18.10 -0.05 15.23
C ALA A 122 -16.83 -0.81 14.80
N GLY A 123 -15.66 -0.35 15.25
CA GLY A 123 -14.38 -0.98 14.94
C GLY A 123 -13.91 -1.94 16.01
N LEU A 124 -13.25 -3.02 15.60
CA LEU A 124 -12.47 -3.89 16.46
C LEU A 124 -11.05 -3.32 16.57
N PRO A 125 -10.64 -2.79 17.74
CA PRO A 125 -9.29 -2.26 17.92
C PRO A 125 -8.28 -3.40 18.09
N PHE A 126 -7.08 -3.21 17.58
CA PHE A 126 -5.93 -4.07 17.90
C PHE A 126 -4.63 -3.26 17.95
N ALA A 127 -3.67 -3.75 18.72
CA ALA A 127 -2.40 -3.06 18.95
C ALA A 127 -1.34 -3.46 17.93
N GLU A 128 -0.69 -2.47 17.31
CA GLU A 128 0.55 -2.64 16.57
C GLU A 128 1.73 -2.60 17.56
N VAL A 129 2.58 -3.63 17.61
CA VAL A 129 3.60 -3.82 18.69
C VAL A 129 4.64 -2.69 18.77
N HIS A 130 4.72 -1.81 17.75
CA HIS A 130 5.70 -0.74 17.68
C HIS A 130 5.20 0.63 18.16
N SER A 131 3.90 0.79 18.45
CA SER A 131 3.31 2.06 18.90
C SER A 131 2.92 2.04 20.39
N HIS A 132 2.81 3.22 21.01
CA HIS A 132 2.54 3.37 22.46
C HIS A 132 1.04 3.56 22.78
N ALA A 133 0.13 3.38 21.81
CA ALA A 133 -1.32 3.48 21.96
C ALA A 133 -2.00 2.47 20.99
N PRO A 134 -3.27 2.05 21.22
CA PRO A 134 -3.98 1.16 20.29
C PRO A 134 -4.22 1.92 18.98
N GLU A 135 -3.59 1.52 17.88
CA GLU A 135 -3.44 2.40 16.70
C GLU A 135 -4.05 1.86 15.40
N GLN A 136 -4.70 0.69 15.40
CA GLN A 136 -5.43 0.21 14.23
C GLN A 136 -6.80 -0.37 14.57
N TRP A 137 -7.72 -0.21 13.61
CA TRP A 137 -9.11 -0.62 13.68
C TRP A 137 -9.46 -1.43 12.43
N VAL A 138 -10.31 -2.44 12.60
CA VAL A 138 -10.98 -3.13 11.50
C VAL A 138 -12.49 -3.04 11.72
N LEU A 139 -13.23 -2.56 10.72
CA LEU A 139 -14.69 -2.51 10.80
C LEU A 139 -15.27 -3.89 10.56
N ALA A 140 -16.13 -4.36 11.45
CA ALA A 140 -16.90 -5.57 11.19
C ALA A 140 -17.96 -5.27 10.11
N PRO A 141 -18.11 -6.11 9.07
CA PRO A 141 -19.18 -5.93 8.10
C PRO A 141 -20.55 -6.00 8.79
N ALA A 142 -21.50 -5.16 8.37
CA ALA A 142 -22.83 -5.09 8.99
C ALA A 142 -23.59 -6.43 8.96
N GLY A 143 -23.34 -7.26 7.94
CA GLY A 143 -23.90 -8.61 7.80
C GLY A 143 -23.07 -9.72 8.44
N GLY A 144 -22.01 -9.38 9.17
CA GLY A 144 -21.00 -10.34 9.63
C GLY A 144 -19.94 -10.65 8.57
N TRP A 145 -18.85 -11.25 9.01
CA TRP A 145 -17.76 -11.65 8.13
C TRP A 145 -18.18 -12.84 7.24
N PRO A 146 -17.99 -12.80 5.91
CA PRO A 146 -18.24 -13.94 5.03
C PRO A 146 -17.38 -15.15 5.41
N ASP A 147 -17.88 -16.37 5.25
CA ASP A 147 -17.11 -17.60 5.51
C ASP A 147 -15.94 -17.77 4.54
N GLY A 148 -15.02 -18.69 4.87
CA GLY A 148 -13.83 -19.00 4.05
C GLY A 148 -12.50 -18.63 4.71
N VAL A 149 -11.43 -18.76 3.94
CA VAL A 149 -10.06 -18.49 4.40
C VAL A 149 -9.86 -16.99 4.55
N MET A 150 -9.37 -16.58 5.72
CA MET A 150 -9.04 -15.20 5.98
C MET A 150 -7.56 -14.93 5.69
N VAL A 151 -7.32 -14.03 4.75
CA VAL A 151 -5.99 -13.63 4.27
C VAL A 151 -5.67 -12.24 4.79
N LEU A 152 -4.67 -12.13 5.64
CA LEU A 152 -4.15 -10.86 6.16
C LEU A 152 -2.94 -10.44 5.32
N VAL A 153 -2.97 -9.25 4.74
CA VAL A 153 -1.97 -8.78 3.77
C VAL A 153 -1.17 -7.63 4.35
N ASP A 154 0.16 -7.78 4.38
CA ASP A 154 1.11 -6.71 4.74
C ASP A 154 2.19 -6.54 3.65
N ASP A 155 2.99 -5.47 3.69
CA ASP A 155 4.13 -5.32 2.78
C ASP A 155 5.36 -6.11 3.25
N GLU A 156 5.66 -6.08 4.55
CA GLU A 156 6.76 -6.79 5.21
C GLU A 156 6.25 -7.59 6.43
N LEU A 157 6.51 -8.90 6.45
CA LEU A 157 6.31 -9.71 7.64
C LEU A 157 7.59 -9.74 8.48
N SER A 158 7.57 -9.06 9.64
CA SER A 158 8.72 -8.97 10.55
C SER A 158 8.69 -10.02 11.66
N THR A 159 7.94 -9.83 12.73
CA THR A 159 7.74 -10.87 13.78
C THR A 159 6.41 -11.61 13.62
N GLY A 160 5.48 -11.05 12.85
CA GLY A 160 4.10 -11.54 12.74
C GLY A 160 3.21 -11.19 13.93
N ALA A 161 3.71 -10.43 14.92
CA ALA A 161 2.93 -10.12 16.12
C ALA A 161 1.69 -9.25 15.82
N THR A 162 1.78 -8.27 14.92
CA THR A 162 0.61 -7.46 14.50
C THR A 162 -0.46 -8.33 13.84
N ALA A 163 -0.06 -9.24 12.95
CA ALA A 163 -0.96 -10.18 12.30
C ALA A 163 -1.61 -11.15 13.31
N ALA A 164 -0.82 -11.68 14.26
CA ALA A 164 -1.32 -12.51 15.36
C ALA A 164 -2.41 -11.80 16.18
N ARG A 165 -2.21 -10.52 16.53
CA ARG A 165 -3.20 -9.73 17.27
C ARG A 165 -4.49 -9.53 16.49
N LEU A 166 -4.41 -9.29 15.18
CA LEU A 166 -5.61 -9.18 14.34
C LEU A 166 -6.34 -10.52 14.21
N VAL A 167 -5.60 -11.63 14.07
CA VAL A 167 -6.17 -12.98 14.09
C VAL A 167 -6.92 -13.22 15.41
N GLU A 168 -6.30 -12.96 16.56
CA GLU A 168 -6.94 -13.10 17.88
C GLU A 168 -8.23 -12.27 17.97
N ALA A 169 -8.19 -11.00 17.55
CA ALA A 169 -9.33 -10.10 17.58
C ALA A 169 -10.49 -10.58 16.71
N ILE A 170 -10.22 -10.99 15.47
CA ILE A 170 -11.25 -11.48 14.55
C ILE A 170 -11.75 -12.85 14.97
N HIS A 171 -10.87 -13.77 15.38
CA HIS A 171 -11.27 -15.11 15.81
C HIS A 171 -12.22 -15.07 17.01
N GLY A 172 -12.09 -14.07 17.88
CA GLY A 172 -13.01 -13.86 19.00
C GLY A 172 -14.47 -13.55 18.59
N VAL A 173 -14.70 -13.05 17.37
CA VAL A 173 -16.04 -12.68 16.87
C VAL A 173 -16.49 -13.47 15.63
N SER A 174 -15.54 -14.02 14.87
CA SER A 174 -15.73 -14.86 13.68
C SER A 174 -14.60 -15.88 13.60
N PRO A 175 -14.68 -16.97 14.39
CA PRO A 175 -13.69 -18.04 14.37
C PRO A 175 -13.48 -18.62 12.96
N ARG A 176 -12.23 -18.96 12.63
CA ARG A 176 -11.86 -19.62 11.38
C ARG A 176 -11.00 -20.83 11.64
N GLU A 177 -11.17 -21.86 10.81
CA GLU A 177 -10.27 -23.01 10.79
C GLU A 177 -8.90 -22.64 10.21
N ARG A 178 -8.87 -21.68 9.28
CA ARG A 178 -7.67 -21.32 8.51
C ARG A 178 -7.52 -19.82 8.31
N TYR A 179 -6.32 -19.34 8.61
CA TYR A 179 -5.81 -18.02 8.28
C TYR A 179 -4.58 -18.13 7.40
N VAL A 180 -4.36 -17.12 6.56
CA VAL A 180 -3.15 -16.94 5.77
C VAL A 180 -2.60 -15.54 6.06
N VAL A 181 -1.32 -15.43 6.42
CA VAL A 181 -0.62 -14.16 6.46
C VAL A 181 0.23 -14.04 5.20
N ALA A 182 -0.13 -13.11 4.33
CA ALA A 182 0.50 -12.89 3.04
C ALA A 182 1.34 -11.60 3.06
N ALA A 183 2.57 -11.66 2.59
CA ALA A 183 3.44 -10.48 2.48
C ALA A 183 4.24 -10.47 1.18
N LEU A 184 4.78 -9.31 0.79
CA LEU A 184 5.78 -9.31 -0.29
C LEU A 184 7.10 -9.92 0.19
N VAL A 185 7.52 -9.56 1.40
CA VAL A 185 8.77 -10.01 2.00
C VAL A 185 8.54 -10.59 3.38
N ASP A 186 9.08 -11.80 3.62
CA ASP A 186 9.15 -12.41 4.94
C ASP A 186 10.57 -12.26 5.52
N SER A 187 10.67 -11.43 6.54
CA SER A 187 11.89 -11.09 7.28
C SER A 187 11.92 -11.71 8.69
N ARG A 188 11.02 -12.64 9.02
CA ARG A 188 11.04 -13.32 10.32
C ARG A 188 12.38 -14.00 10.60
N PRO A 189 12.82 -14.09 11.86
CA PRO A 189 13.91 -15.00 12.23
C PRO A 189 13.55 -16.45 11.87
N ASP A 190 14.55 -17.27 11.63
CA ASP A 190 14.33 -18.71 11.45
C ASP A 190 14.01 -19.36 12.80
N GLY A 191 12.99 -20.22 12.82
CA GLY A 191 12.52 -20.92 14.01
C GLY A 191 11.01 -21.15 13.96
N ALA A 192 10.59 -22.26 14.55
CA ALA A 192 9.20 -22.42 15.01
C ALA A 192 9.08 -21.77 16.40
N ASP A 193 7.89 -21.34 16.78
CA ASP A 193 7.54 -20.69 18.07
C ASP A 193 7.41 -19.14 18.01
N GLY A 194 7.11 -18.60 16.83
CA GLY A 194 6.79 -17.18 16.67
C GLY A 194 5.39 -16.83 17.20
N PRO A 195 5.04 -15.52 17.26
CA PRO A 195 3.69 -15.06 17.63
C PRO A 195 2.57 -15.77 16.86
N LEU A 196 2.75 -16.03 15.56
CA LEU A 196 1.75 -16.72 14.74
C LEU A 196 1.58 -18.18 15.17
N ASP A 197 2.65 -18.91 15.47
CA ASP A 197 2.57 -20.31 15.92
C ASP A 197 1.88 -20.42 17.28
N ALA A 198 2.23 -19.51 18.20
CA ALA A 198 1.61 -19.43 19.52
C ALA A 198 0.10 -19.13 19.42
N THR A 199 -0.30 -18.19 18.57
CA THR A 199 -1.70 -17.87 18.32
C THR A 199 -2.44 -19.03 17.65
N ALA A 200 -1.84 -19.70 16.66
CA ALA A 200 -2.40 -20.88 16.01
C ALA A 200 -2.72 -21.98 17.04
N ALA A 201 -1.76 -22.31 17.91
CA ALA A 201 -1.93 -23.30 18.97
C ALA A 201 -2.99 -22.90 20.00
N ALA A 202 -3.02 -21.63 20.42
CA ALA A 202 -3.98 -21.13 21.41
C ALA A 202 -5.43 -21.14 20.91
N LEU A 203 -5.62 -20.87 19.62
CA LEU A 203 -6.95 -20.81 19.00
C LEU A 203 -7.40 -22.16 18.43
N GLY A 204 -6.51 -23.14 18.32
CA GLY A 204 -6.80 -24.40 17.61
C GLY A 204 -7.05 -24.18 16.11
N ALA A 205 -6.46 -23.14 15.53
CA ALA A 205 -6.61 -22.76 14.13
C ALA A 205 -5.29 -22.94 13.36
N ARG A 206 -5.37 -23.15 12.05
CA ARG A 206 -4.21 -23.17 11.17
C ARG A 206 -3.86 -21.76 10.71
N ILE A 207 -2.60 -21.37 10.81
CA ILE A 207 -2.08 -20.11 10.27
C ILE A 207 -0.94 -20.41 9.30
N ASP A 208 -1.19 -20.23 8.00
CA ASP A 208 -0.16 -20.36 6.96
C ASP A 208 0.52 -19.00 6.72
N VAL A 209 1.80 -19.02 6.33
CA VAL A 209 2.50 -17.81 5.88
C VAL A 209 2.92 -17.96 4.42
N ILE A 210 2.63 -16.94 3.64
CA ILE A 210 2.97 -16.85 2.21
C ILE A 210 3.75 -15.56 1.99
N ALA A 211 4.88 -15.65 1.28
CA ALA A 211 5.60 -14.47 0.82
C ALA A 211 6.22 -14.67 -0.56
N LEU A 212 6.36 -13.59 -1.33
CA LEU A 212 7.05 -13.63 -2.63
C LEU A 212 8.57 -13.76 -2.46
N GLU A 213 9.13 -13.18 -1.41
CA GLU A 213 10.56 -13.26 -1.09
C GLU A 213 10.77 -13.59 0.39
N ARG A 214 11.57 -14.62 0.68
CA ARG A 214 12.04 -14.94 2.04
C ARG A 214 13.46 -14.41 2.20
N ARG A 215 13.65 -13.45 3.11
CA ARG A 215 14.96 -12.80 3.37
C ARG A 215 15.60 -13.21 4.69
N GLY A 216 14.80 -13.56 5.69
CA GLY A 216 15.26 -13.71 7.07
C GLY A 216 15.45 -12.36 7.78
N PRO A 217 15.98 -12.36 9.01
CA PRO A 217 15.99 -11.18 9.87
C PRO A 217 16.87 -10.05 9.30
N THR A 218 16.30 -8.84 9.27
CA THR A 218 17.05 -7.64 8.87
C THR A 218 17.83 -7.09 10.07
N PRO A 219 19.12 -6.71 9.92
CA PRO A 219 19.93 -6.21 11.04
C PRO A 219 19.37 -4.91 11.63
N ASP A 220 19.50 -4.75 12.96
CA ASP A 220 18.90 -3.65 13.73
C ASP A 220 19.38 -2.23 13.37
N ARG A 221 20.59 -2.12 12.82
CA ARG A 221 21.15 -0.88 12.26
C ARG A 221 22.27 -1.21 11.26
N PRO A 222 22.13 -0.84 9.97
CA PRO A 222 23.25 -0.90 9.04
C PRO A 222 24.41 0.00 9.53
N ALA A 223 25.65 -0.50 9.50
CA ALA A 223 26.81 0.29 9.92
C ALA A 223 27.05 1.49 8.99
N GLY A 224 27.41 2.65 9.54
CA GLY A 224 27.74 3.87 8.76
C GLY A 224 26.56 4.78 8.40
N TRP A 225 25.37 4.51 8.93
CA TRP A 225 24.11 5.19 8.61
C TRP A 225 23.69 6.19 9.71
N SER A 226 23.55 7.46 9.33
CA SER A 226 23.00 8.64 10.06
C SER A 226 23.23 9.99 9.34
N GLY A 227 23.73 9.99 8.10
CA GLY A 227 24.04 11.22 7.35
C GLY A 227 22.85 11.84 6.60
N GLY A 228 21.67 11.24 6.69
CA GLY A 228 20.45 11.74 6.05
C GLY A 228 19.69 12.78 6.87
N THR A 229 18.78 13.51 6.24
CA THR A 229 17.97 14.55 6.88
C THR A 229 16.48 14.28 6.71
N LEU A 230 15.67 14.74 7.67
CA LEU A 230 14.22 14.66 7.50
C LEU A 230 13.77 15.62 6.40
N PRO A 231 12.81 15.21 5.55
CA PRO A 231 12.17 16.11 4.59
C PRO A 231 11.67 17.38 5.26
N GLN A 232 11.81 18.50 4.56
CA GLN A 232 11.30 19.79 4.99
C GLN A 232 10.18 20.24 4.05
N THR A 233 9.33 21.15 4.52
CA THR A 233 8.39 21.84 3.65
C THR A 233 9.19 22.73 2.70
N PRO A 234 9.00 22.63 1.36
CA PRO A 234 9.71 23.48 0.43
C PRO A 234 9.48 24.97 0.76
N ALA A 235 10.55 25.70 1.08
CA ALA A 235 10.49 27.07 1.55
C ALA A 235 10.40 28.11 0.41
N GLN A 236 10.84 27.74 -0.79
CA GLN A 236 10.84 28.64 -1.93
C GLN A 236 9.41 28.85 -2.43
N PRO A 237 9.00 30.11 -2.72
CA PRO A 237 7.75 30.33 -3.42
C PRO A 237 7.78 29.63 -4.77
N PRO A 238 6.63 29.18 -5.29
CA PRO A 238 6.58 28.54 -6.60
C PRO A 238 7.21 29.44 -7.65
N THR A 239 8.13 28.92 -8.47
CA THR A 239 8.71 29.69 -9.59
C THR A 239 7.68 30.03 -10.67
N ARG A 240 6.52 29.37 -10.62
CA ARG A 240 5.33 29.55 -11.46
C ARG A 240 4.09 29.18 -10.63
N HIS A 241 2.96 29.82 -10.88
CA HIS A 241 1.69 29.36 -10.31
C HIS A 241 1.32 28.03 -10.98
N ALA A 242 1.33 26.93 -10.20
CA ALA A 242 0.77 25.67 -10.67
C ALA A 242 -0.74 25.87 -10.85
N VAL A 243 -1.26 25.50 -12.01
CA VAL A 243 -2.71 25.41 -12.22
C VAL A 243 -3.17 24.11 -11.59
N VAL A 244 -4.02 24.20 -10.58
CA VAL A 244 -4.69 23.03 -9.99
C VAL A 244 -5.99 22.82 -10.76
N ARG A 245 -6.07 21.72 -11.51
CA ARG A 245 -7.30 21.26 -12.15
C ARG A 245 -8.00 20.28 -11.21
N GLU A 246 -9.24 20.60 -10.84
CA GLU A 246 -10.08 19.71 -10.04
C GLU A 246 -10.83 18.72 -10.95
N VAL A 247 -10.88 17.47 -10.52
CA VAL A 247 -11.62 16.38 -11.17
C VAL A 247 -12.36 15.60 -10.10
N GLU A 248 -13.66 15.39 -10.30
CA GLU A 248 -14.47 14.57 -9.42
C GLU A 248 -14.80 13.24 -10.11
N VAL A 249 -14.66 12.13 -9.38
CA VAL A 249 -14.95 10.79 -9.87
C VAL A 249 -15.93 10.13 -8.93
N THR A 250 -17.13 9.85 -9.41
CA THR A 250 -18.10 9.07 -8.63
C THR A 250 -17.61 7.64 -8.47
N CYS A 251 -17.53 7.17 -7.23
CA CYS A 251 -17.11 5.81 -6.92
C CYS A 251 -18.25 5.00 -6.32
N PRO A 252 -18.62 3.87 -6.96
CA PRO A 252 -19.70 3.04 -6.47
C PRO A 252 -19.25 2.23 -5.23
N GLY A 253 -20.20 2.06 -4.30
CA GLY A 253 -20.03 1.18 -3.15
C GLY A 253 -19.44 1.86 -1.91
N PRO A 254 -19.26 1.09 -0.83
CA PRO A 254 -18.71 1.59 0.43
C PRO A 254 -17.22 1.92 0.30
N ARG A 255 -16.72 2.72 1.27
CA ARG A 255 -15.29 2.97 1.43
C ARG A 255 -14.53 1.68 1.69
N GLN A 256 -13.27 1.61 1.28
CA GLN A 256 -12.45 0.40 1.33
C GLN A 256 -12.28 -0.17 2.77
N HIS A 257 -12.21 0.68 3.80
CA HIS A 257 -12.14 0.24 5.20
C HIS A 257 -13.48 -0.30 5.74
N ALA A 258 -14.61 0.04 5.10
CA ALA A 258 -15.93 -0.54 5.42
C ALA A 258 -16.19 -1.88 4.68
N GLY A 259 -15.25 -2.26 3.81
CA GLY A 259 -15.24 -3.52 3.09
C GLY A 259 -16.16 -3.56 1.87
N GLN A 260 -15.77 -4.38 0.91
CA GLN A 260 -16.34 -4.47 -0.42
C GLN A 260 -16.47 -5.93 -0.83
N ASP A 261 -17.63 -6.28 -1.39
CA ASP A 261 -17.77 -7.54 -2.13
C ASP A 261 -17.04 -7.48 -3.48
N ARG A 262 -17.01 -8.62 -4.17
CA ARG A 262 -16.39 -8.75 -5.50
C ARG A 262 -16.90 -7.72 -6.51
N SER A 263 -18.20 -7.47 -6.57
CA SER A 263 -18.81 -6.55 -7.53
C SER A 263 -18.46 -5.10 -7.24
N GLN A 264 -18.47 -4.72 -5.96
CA GLN A 264 -18.11 -3.39 -5.49
C GLN A 264 -16.63 -3.09 -5.73
N ARG A 265 -15.75 -4.06 -5.43
CA ARG A 265 -14.31 -3.95 -5.71
C ARG A 265 -14.04 -3.75 -7.21
N LEU A 266 -14.69 -4.52 -8.08
CA LEU A 266 -14.55 -4.37 -9.53
C LEU A 266 -15.04 -2.99 -10.01
N ALA A 267 -16.18 -2.53 -9.50
CA ALA A 267 -16.76 -1.25 -9.87
C ALA A 267 -15.87 -0.07 -9.41
N PHE A 268 -15.27 -0.16 -8.22
CA PHE A 268 -14.27 0.79 -7.74
C PHE A 268 -13.03 0.82 -8.65
N ALA A 269 -12.45 -0.35 -8.98
CA ALA A 269 -11.27 -0.43 -9.84
C ALA A 269 -11.54 0.16 -11.24
N GLN A 270 -12.72 -0.11 -11.80
CA GLN A 270 -13.17 0.45 -13.08
C GLN A 270 -13.30 1.97 -13.01
N ALA A 271 -13.94 2.52 -11.98
CA ALA A 271 -14.09 3.96 -11.81
C ALA A 271 -12.72 4.65 -11.68
N ALA A 272 -11.82 4.10 -10.86
CA ALA A 272 -10.47 4.62 -10.70
C ALA A 272 -9.67 4.61 -12.01
N ALA A 273 -9.68 3.51 -12.75
CA ALA A 273 -9.03 3.42 -14.07
C ALA A 273 -9.66 4.36 -15.11
N ALA A 274 -10.97 4.58 -15.03
CA ALA A 274 -11.74 5.44 -15.93
C ALA A 274 -11.70 6.94 -15.59
N THR A 275 -10.95 7.36 -14.54
CA THR A 275 -10.76 8.76 -14.16
C THR A 275 -10.49 9.64 -15.40
N PRO A 276 -11.21 10.75 -15.65
CA PRO A 276 -11.16 11.51 -16.91
C PRO A 276 -9.94 12.44 -17.01
N VAL A 277 -8.76 11.86 -16.82
CA VAL A 277 -7.45 12.50 -16.94
C VAL A 277 -6.61 11.61 -17.83
N ARG A 278 -6.11 12.13 -18.95
CA ARG A 278 -5.39 11.38 -19.99
C ARG A 278 -4.24 12.22 -20.52
N ASP A 279 -3.36 11.60 -21.30
CA ASP A 279 -2.34 12.28 -22.11
C ASP A 279 -1.38 13.19 -21.31
N LEU A 280 -0.94 12.73 -20.14
CA LEU A 280 -0.10 13.50 -19.22
C LEU A 280 1.39 13.55 -19.59
N GLY A 281 1.79 12.87 -20.66
CA GLY A 281 3.18 12.73 -21.09
C GLY A 281 3.98 11.67 -20.30
N ALA A 282 5.07 11.19 -20.90
CA ALA A 282 5.93 10.18 -20.33
C ALA A 282 6.55 10.66 -19.00
N GLY A 283 6.46 9.81 -17.97
CA GLY A 283 7.00 10.11 -16.64
C GLY A 283 6.05 10.87 -15.70
N ALA A 284 4.80 11.13 -16.11
CA ALA A 284 3.76 11.64 -15.22
C ALA A 284 3.61 10.78 -13.95
N LEU A 285 3.22 11.42 -12.85
CA LEU A 285 3.06 10.76 -11.55
C LEU A 285 1.60 10.81 -11.10
N VAL A 286 1.10 9.67 -10.60
CA VAL A 286 -0.18 9.58 -9.90
C VAL A 286 0.08 9.24 -8.43
N LEU A 287 -0.19 10.19 -7.55
CA LEU A 287 0.06 10.14 -6.12
C LEU A 287 -1.23 9.77 -5.36
N GLY A 288 -1.20 8.67 -4.60
CA GLY A 288 -2.25 8.37 -3.62
C GLY A 288 -1.96 9.05 -2.27
N THR A 289 -2.99 9.42 -1.52
CA THR A 289 -2.83 10.05 -0.20
C THR A 289 -3.13 9.09 0.94
N GLY A 290 -2.18 8.92 1.86
CA GLY A 290 -2.38 8.15 3.07
C GLY A 290 -2.77 6.71 2.76
N GLU A 291 -3.90 6.28 3.31
CA GLU A 291 -4.48 4.94 3.08
C GLU A 291 -5.13 4.78 1.68
N HIS A 292 -5.32 5.87 0.92
CA HIS A 292 -5.98 5.89 -0.39
C HIS A 292 -5.02 5.64 -1.57
N LEU A 293 -4.38 4.48 -1.59
CA LEU A 293 -3.40 4.13 -2.63
C LEU A 293 -4.04 3.47 -3.86
N ALA A 294 -5.12 2.69 -3.70
CA ALA A 294 -5.57 1.78 -4.76
C ALA A 294 -6.09 2.53 -6.00
N ALA A 295 -6.82 3.63 -5.80
CA ALA A 295 -7.34 4.45 -6.90
C ALA A 295 -6.20 5.05 -7.74
N ALA A 296 -5.17 5.56 -7.07
CA ALA A 296 -3.98 6.09 -7.72
C ALA A 296 -3.25 5.01 -8.54
N GLN A 297 -3.14 3.79 -8.01
CA GLN A 297 -2.45 2.69 -8.70
C GLN A 297 -3.25 2.16 -9.90
N HIS A 298 -4.58 2.03 -9.81
CA HIS A 298 -5.43 1.68 -10.96
C HIS A 298 -5.37 2.76 -12.05
N HIS A 299 -5.47 4.04 -11.66
CA HIS A 299 -5.38 5.15 -12.61
C HIS A 299 -3.99 5.22 -13.26
N ALA A 300 -2.91 5.05 -12.49
CA ALA A 300 -1.55 5.02 -13.04
C ALA A 300 -1.35 3.89 -14.04
N ALA A 301 -1.85 2.69 -13.73
CA ALA A 301 -1.75 1.55 -14.64
C ALA A 301 -2.50 1.80 -15.95
N ALA A 302 -3.70 2.39 -15.89
CA ALA A 302 -4.48 2.74 -17.08
C ALA A 302 -3.80 3.81 -17.96
N LEU A 303 -2.96 4.66 -17.35
CA LEU A 303 -2.20 5.70 -18.05
C LEU A 303 -0.82 5.27 -18.55
N GLY A 304 -0.31 4.10 -18.13
CA GLY A 304 1.11 3.79 -18.27
C GLY A 304 2.01 4.77 -17.48
N ALA A 305 1.48 5.36 -16.41
CA ALA A 305 2.17 6.35 -15.59
C ALA A 305 2.89 5.73 -14.39
N LEU A 306 3.74 6.53 -13.75
CA LEU A 306 4.32 6.18 -12.45
C LEU A 306 3.30 6.43 -11.35
N THR A 307 3.37 5.67 -10.27
CA THR A 307 2.58 5.86 -9.06
C THR A 307 3.49 5.98 -7.83
N SER A 308 3.06 6.81 -6.88
CA SER A 308 3.67 6.95 -5.56
C SER A 308 2.56 7.14 -4.52
N SER A 309 2.90 7.17 -3.23
CA SER A 309 1.97 7.62 -2.18
C SER A 309 2.59 8.64 -1.24
N THR A 310 1.74 9.31 -0.46
CA THR A 310 2.17 9.97 0.76
C THR A 310 2.28 8.97 1.91
N THR A 311 2.93 9.36 3.00
CA THR A 311 3.03 8.56 4.23
C THR A 311 3.33 9.43 5.44
N ARG A 312 3.03 8.93 6.64
CA ARG A 312 3.50 9.49 7.93
C ARG A 312 4.90 9.02 8.34
N SER A 313 5.54 8.13 7.56
CA SER A 313 6.83 7.54 7.93
C SER A 313 7.96 8.59 7.80
N PRO A 314 8.69 8.93 8.88
CA PRO A 314 9.74 9.94 8.87
C PRO A 314 11.09 9.35 8.39
N VAL A 315 11.14 8.99 7.11
CA VAL A 315 12.30 8.40 6.43
C VAL A 315 13.33 9.51 6.16
N LEU A 316 14.61 9.21 6.39
CA LEU A 316 15.68 10.17 6.12
C LEU A 316 16.04 10.18 4.64
N VAL A 317 16.28 11.36 4.10
CA VAL A 317 16.74 11.60 2.74
C VAL A 317 18.27 11.69 2.75
N ALA A 318 18.93 10.94 1.87
CA ALA A 318 20.38 11.03 1.70
C ALA A 318 20.76 10.96 0.22
N GLY A 319 21.85 11.63 -0.14
CA GLY A 319 22.38 11.67 -1.51
C GLY A 319 23.52 10.68 -1.78
N SER A 320 23.76 9.72 -0.89
CA SER A 320 24.82 8.72 -1.07
C SER A 320 24.44 7.69 -2.13
N ASP A 321 25.43 7.25 -2.92
CA ASP A 321 25.24 6.25 -3.97
C ASP A 321 24.59 4.97 -3.42
N GLY A 322 23.56 4.47 -4.12
CA GLY A 322 22.81 3.27 -3.74
C GLY A 322 21.75 3.47 -2.65
N TYR A 323 21.61 4.66 -2.06
CA TYR A 323 20.54 4.93 -1.10
C TYR A 323 19.20 5.22 -1.81
N PRO A 324 18.08 4.55 -1.44
CA PRO A 324 16.86 4.62 -2.24
C PRO A 324 16.07 5.93 -2.09
N ILE A 325 16.28 6.69 -1.01
CA ILE A 325 15.47 7.89 -0.70
C ILE A 325 16.31 9.14 -0.91
N THR A 326 16.21 9.72 -2.10
CA THR A 326 17.11 10.78 -2.57
C THR A 326 16.44 12.15 -2.66
N ALA A 327 15.12 12.20 -2.49
CA ALA A 327 14.37 13.44 -2.33
C ALA A 327 13.14 13.19 -1.43
N GLY A 328 12.69 14.23 -0.73
CA GLY A 328 11.45 14.20 0.03
C GLY A 328 10.96 15.60 0.35
N LEU A 329 9.64 15.74 0.48
CA LEU A 329 8.97 16.95 0.94
C LEU A 329 8.07 16.63 2.13
N ALA A 330 7.94 17.58 3.05
CA ALA A 330 7.01 17.53 4.18
C ALA A 330 5.83 18.49 3.96
N PHE A 331 4.69 18.17 4.57
CA PHE A 331 3.46 18.97 4.52
C PHE A 331 2.56 18.63 5.72
N ALA A 332 1.50 19.41 5.97
CA ALA A 332 0.51 19.05 7.00
C ALA A 332 -0.32 17.85 6.54
N ASN A 333 -0.33 16.78 7.33
CA ASN A 333 -0.99 15.54 6.94
C ASN A 333 -2.52 15.67 6.95
N PRO A 334 -3.22 15.44 5.81
CA PRO A 334 -4.68 15.48 5.78
C PRO A 334 -5.33 14.39 6.64
N ASP A 335 -4.66 13.25 6.86
CA ASP A 335 -5.15 12.13 7.66
C ASP A 335 -5.04 12.31 9.17
N GLY A 336 -4.24 13.28 9.64
CA GLY A 336 -3.91 13.38 11.06
C GLY A 336 -3.32 14.74 11.43
N PRO A 337 -4.16 15.70 11.88
CA PRO A 337 -3.70 16.99 12.37
C PRO A 337 -2.62 16.84 13.46
N GLY A 338 -1.51 17.56 13.32
CA GLY A 338 -0.38 17.50 14.27
C GLY A 338 0.65 16.41 13.97
N VAL A 339 0.39 15.49 13.03
CA VAL A 339 1.39 14.54 12.52
C VAL A 339 1.85 15.01 11.14
N PRO A 340 3.16 15.15 10.87
CA PRO A 340 3.65 15.51 9.53
C PRO A 340 3.34 14.44 8.48
N GLY A 341 3.02 14.89 7.27
CA GLY A 341 2.94 14.05 6.07
C GLY A 341 4.20 14.19 5.23
N TYR A 342 4.58 13.12 4.55
CA TYR A 342 5.77 13.05 3.70
C TYR A 342 5.46 12.47 2.33
N ALA A 343 6.14 12.95 1.29
CA ALA A 343 6.16 12.34 -0.03
C ALA A 343 7.61 12.24 -0.51
N TYR A 344 8.03 11.05 -0.93
CA TYR A 344 9.42 10.74 -1.26
C TYR A 344 9.61 10.53 -2.76
N ASN A 345 10.76 10.97 -3.27
CA ASN A 345 11.19 10.80 -4.66
C ASN A 345 10.16 11.29 -5.72
N VAL A 346 9.19 12.13 -5.33
CA VAL A 346 8.17 12.70 -6.22
C VAL A 346 8.82 13.56 -7.30
N ARG A 347 9.70 14.49 -6.88
CA ARG A 347 10.43 15.43 -7.76
C ARG A 347 9.49 16.14 -8.73
N ALA A 348 8.49 16.83 -8.20
CA ALA A 348 7.36 17.35 -8.96
C ALA A 348 7.80 18.25 -10.14
N GLY A 349 8.86 19.05 -9.97
CA GLY A 349 9.40 19.90 -11.04
C GLY A 349 10.05 19.19 -12.22
N SER A 350 10.37 17.89 -12.07
CA SER A 350 10.89 17.04 -13.15
C SER A 350 9.80 16.27 -13.89
N ARG A 351 8.54 16.37 -13.45
CA ARG A 351 7.40 15.64 -14.03
C ARG A 351 6.64 16.54 -15.02
N PRO A 352 6.07 15.97 -16.09
CA PRO A 352 5.17 16.73 -16.97
C PRO A 352 3.88 17.12 -16.22
N ALA A 353 3.30 16.20 -15.45
CA ALA A 353 2.14 16.43 -14.58
C ALA A 353 2.21 15.56 -13.31
N VAL A 354 1.55 16.03 -12.25
CA VAL A 354 1.30 15.25 -11.03
C VAL A 354 -0.20 15.22 -10.74
N VAL A 355 -0.78 14.03 -10.74
CA VAL A 355 -2.16 13.76 -10.34
C VAL A 355 -2.16 13.35 -8.87
N VAL A 356 -3.02 13.92 -8.05
CA VAL A 356 -3.16 13.57 -6.63
C VAL A 356 -4.58 13.07 -6.39
N HIS A 357 -4.71 11.84 -5.90
CA HIS A 357 -6.02 11.25 -5.55
C HIS A 357 -6.34 11.46 -4.08
N PHE A 358 -7.55 11.93 -3.82
CA PHE A 358 -8.11 12.13 -2.49
C PHE A 358 -9.36 11.26 -2.31
N PRO A 359 -9.54 10.60 -1.15
CA PRO A 359 -10.64 9.67 -0.91
C PRO A 359 -12.01 10.34 -0.81
N ASP A 360 -12.07 11.64 -0.51
CA ASP A 360 -13.30 12.43 -0.41
C ASP A 360 -12.99 13.93 -0.42
N ARG A 361 -14.04 14.76 -0.50
CA ARG A 361 -13.94 16.23 -0.55
C ARG A 361 -13.31 16.81 0.71
N GLU A 362 -13.64 16.31 1.91
CA GLU A 362 -13.08 16.81 3.17
C GLU A 362 -11.56 16.57 3.24
N HIS A 363 -11.12 15.42 2.75
CA HIS A 363 -9.71 15.07 2.66
C HIS A 363 -8.99 15.89 1.58
N ARG A 364 -9.65 16.19 0.44
CA ARG A 364 -9.13 17.14 -0.56
C ARG A 364 -8.93 18.53 0.04
N GLU A 365 -9.89 19.05 0.79
CA GLU A 365 -9.80 20.37 1.44
C GLU A 365 -8.63 20.42 2.44
N ARG A 366 -8.46 19.37 3.25
CA ARG A 366 -7.30 19.24 4.17
C ARG A 366 -5.97 19.03 3.43
N GLY A 367 -6.00 18.60 2.18
CA GLY A 367 -4.84 18.32 1.35
C GLY A 367 -4.20 19.54 0.68
N GLU A 368 -4.64 20.76 0.99
CA GLU A 368 -4.14 21.97 0.34
C GLU A 368 -2.63 22.19 0.56
N ASP A 369 -2.12 21.88 1.75
CA ASP A 369 -0.68 21.98 2.05
C ASP A 369 0.16 21.01 1.23
N LEU A 370 -0.38 19.84 0.87
CA LEU A 370 0.30 18.89 -0.03
C LEU A 370 0.41 19.49 -1.44
N LEU A 371 -0.69 20.03 -1.99
CA LEU A 371 -0.68 20.65 -3.31
C LEU A 371 0.25 21.86 -3.36
N ALA A 372 0.24 22.69 -2.32
CA ALA A 372 1.16 23.81 -2.16
C ALA A 372 2.62 23.35 -2.09
N ALA A 373 2.92 22.28 -1.35
CA ALA A 373 4.27 21.72 -1.29
C ALA A 373 4.74 21.19 -2.65
N LEU A 374 3.86 20.51 -3.40
CA LEU A 374 4.15 20.03 -4.76
C LEU A 374 4.38 21.19 -5.75
N ALA A 375 3.59 22.26 -5.64
CA ALA A 375 3.77 23.47 -6.46
C ALA A 375 5.12 24.16 -6.16
N ARG A 376 5.51 24.25 -4.87
CA ARG A 376 6.81 24.79 -4.45
C ARG A 376 7.99 23.88 -4.84
N ASP A 377 7.78 22.56 -4.90
CA ASP A 377 8.72 21.57 -5.48
C ASP A 377 8.77 21.64 -7.02
N GLY A 378 8.03 22.58 -7.63
CA GLY A 378 8.15 22.95 -9.02
C GLY A 378 7.14 22.30 -9.95
N ALA A 379 6.07 21.67 -9.46
CA ALA A 379 5.02 21.12 -10.34
C ALA A 379 4.55 22.13 -11.41
N ARG A 380 4.40 21.68 -12.66
CA ARG A 380 3.85 22.50 -13.78
C ARG A 380 2.34 22.44 -13.79
N GLU A 381 1.85 21.22 -13.74
CA GLU A 381 0.45 20.87 -13.82
C GLU A 381 0.11 19.96 -12.65
N LEU A 382 -0.86 20.39 -11.84
CA LEU A 382 -1.39 19.63 -10.72
C LEU A 382 -2.84 19.30 -11.03
N ILE A 383 -3.20 18.02 -10.87
CA ILE A 383 -4.57 17.57 -11.08
C ILE A 383 -5.03 16.91 -9.79
N ALA A 384 -5.98 17.53 -9.10
CA ALA A 384 -6.58 16.99 -7.90
C ALA A 384 -7.80 16.15 -8.31
N VAL A 385 -7.74 14.84 -8.04
CA VAL A 385 -8.83 13.90 -8.27
C VAL A 385 -9.48 13.59 -6.93
N THR A 386 -10.77 13.85 -6.81
CA THR A 386 -11.55 13.59 -5.61
C THR A 386 -12.57 12.49 -5.89
N MET A 387 -12.58 11.47 -5.03
CA MET A 387 -13.58 10.39 -5.09
C MET A 387 -14.87 10.86 -4.41
N ALA A 388 -16.01 10.72 -5.08
CA ALA A 388 -17.32 11.20 -4.63
C ALA A 388 -18.33 10.07 -4.47
#